data_AF-A0A5Q0HCQ2-F1
#
_entry.id   AF-A0A5Q0HCQ2-F1
#
_cell.length_a   1.000
_cell.length_b   1.000
_cell.length_c   1.000
_cell.angle_alpha   90.00
_cell.angle_beta   90.00
_cell.angle_gamma   90.00
#
_symmetry.space_group_name_H-M   'P 1'
#
loop_
_entity.id
_entity.type
_entity.pdbx_description
1 polymer ?
#
loop_
_entity_poly.entity_id
_entity_poly.type
_entity_poly.pdbx_seq_one_letter_code
_entity_poly.pdbx_strand_id
1 'polypeptide(L)'
;MASEGAWSAQSMQAMTTNMVGLKQAAESGSFAISQDGAQAYIKAIEDAQMQLAEVDLDILDLVNKPKLGTSPDGKSLSEYNLENVNGGAGTTGIIKAIDDLKAALEEARLAMQKAVENYREIDGSAAGTYQRY
;
A
#
# COMPACT_ATOMS: atom_id res chain seq x y z
N MET A 1 -13.50 18.12 -15.23
CA MET A 1 -13.50 17.46 -13.91
C MET A 1 -12.62 16.23 -14.05
N ALA A 2 -11.33 16.36 -13.73
CA ALA A 2 -10.37 15.25 -13.69
C ALA A 2 -10.19 14.92 -12.20
N SER A 3 -10.71 13.78 -11.80
CA SER A 3 -10.88 13.32 -10.42
C SER A 3 -9.53 12.99 -9.76
N GLU A 4 -9.30 13.62 -8.62
CA GLU A 4 -8.82 13.04 -7.35
C GLU A 4 -7.66 12.02 -7.41
N GLY A 5 -6.49 12.48 -6.93
CA GLY A 5 -5.39 11.64 -6.45
C GLY A 5 -4.58 10.97 -7.56
N ALA A 6 -3.59 11.66 -8.11
CA ALA A 6 -2.69 11.08 -9.09
C ALA A 6 -1.89 9.89 -8.49
N TRP A 7 -2.32 8.66 -8.78
CA TRP A 7 -1.61 7.41 -8.51
C TRP A 7 -0.34 7.33 -9.40
N SER A 8 0.66 8.14 -9.09
CA SER A 8 1.98 8.08 -9.70
C SER A 8 2.87 7.02 -9.02
N ALA A 9 3.87 6.50 -9.73
CA ALA A 9 4.89 5.62 -9.12
C ALA A 9 5.53 6.25 -7.87
N GLN A 10 5.75 7.56 -7.90
CA GLN A 10 6.33 8.33 -6.80
C GLN A 10 5.39 8.43 -5.59
N SER A 11 4.10 8.71 -5.81
CA SER A 11 3.12 8.74 -4.71
C SER A 11 2.92 7.36 -4.09
N MET A 12 2.95 6.29 -4.91
CA MET A 12 2.88 4.93 -4.40
C MET A 12 4.10 4.57 -3.56
N GLN A 13 5.32 4.92 -4.00
CA GLN A 13 6.52 4.75 -3.18
C GLN A 13 6.47 5.50 -1.84
N ALA A 14 5.93 6.71 -1.83
CA ALA A 14 5.74 7.47 -0.60
C ALA A 14 4.75 6.76 0.34
N MET A 15 3.64 6.23 -0.19
CA MET A 15 2.68 5.44 0.58
C MET A 15 3.29 4.14 1.11
N THR A 16 4.06 3.42 0.30
CA THR A 16 4.82 2.22 0.71
C THR A 16 5.72 2.55 1.89
N THR A 17 6.46 3.66 1.81
CA THR A 17 7.34 4.12 2.90
C THR A 17 6.55 4.39 4.19
N ASN A 18 5.39 5.05 4.07
CA ASN A 18 4.52 5.33 5.21
C ASN A 18 3.97 4.04 5.84
N MET A 19 3.60 3.04 5.04
CA MET A 19 3.11 1.75 5.54
C MET A 19 4.21 0.94 6.23
N VAL A 20 5.44 0.98 5.72
CA VAL A 20 6.61 0.41 6.41
C VAL A 20 6.82 1.09 7.77
N GLY A 21 6.69 2.43 7.84
CA GLY A 21 6.75 3.16 9.10
C GLY A 21 5.63 2.78 10.07
N LEU A 22 4.41 2.61 9.56
CA LEU A 22 3.26 2.17 10.36
C LEU A 22 3.47 0.78 10.96
N LYS A 23 3.95 -0.17 10.15
CA LYS A 23 4.33 -1.51 10.60
C LYS A 23 5.33 -1.45 11.75
N GLN A 24 6.42 -0.68 11.59
CA GLN A 24 7.44 -0.53 12.63
C GLN A 24 6.87 0.08 13.93
N ALA A 25 5.98 1.06 13.81
CA ALA A 25 5.32 1.67 14.96
C ALA A 25 4.40 0.68 15.70
N ALA A 26 3.66 -0.14 14.95
CA ALA A 26 2.81 -1.20 15.51
C ALA A 26 3.63 -2.30 16.19
N GLU A 27 4.71 -2.77 15.56
CA GLU A 27 5.57 -3.83 16.09
C GLU A 27 6.35 -3.41 17.34
N SER A 28 6.79 -2.15 17.40
CA SER A 28 7.53 -1.63 18.55
C SER A 28 6.66 -1.37 19.79
N GLY A 29 5.33 -1.46 19.66
CA GLY A 29 4.39 -1.05 20.71
C GLY A 29 4.45 0.45 21.03
N SER A 30 5.17 1.24 20.22
CA SER A 30 5.30 2.69 20.39
C SER A 30 4.01 3.42 20.02
N PHE A 31 3.10 2.74 19.30
CA PHE A 31 1.76 3.22 19.00
C PHE A 31 0.81 2.99 20.18
N ALA A 32 0.73 3.98 21.07
CA ALA A 32 -0.35 4.05 22.07
C ALA A 32 -1.67 4.41 21.37
N ILE A 33 -2.27 3.44 20.68
CA ILE A 33 -3.54 3.61 19.97
C ILE A 33 -4.65 2.84 20.66
N SER A 34 -5.84 3.44 20.73
CA SER A 34 -7.03 2.72 21.20
C SER A 34 -7.40 1.62 20.20
N GLN A 35 -8.09 0.59 20.68
CA GLN A 35 -8.60 -0.47 19.81
C GLN A 35 -9.46 0.09 18.65
N ASP A 36 -10.31 1.08 18.93
CA ASP A 36 -11.15 1.73 17.93
C ASP A 36 -10.32 2.51 16.90
N GLY A 37 -9.25 3.18 17.35
CA GLY A 37 -8.31 3.86 16.46
C GLY A 37 -7.57 2.87 15.56
N ALA A 38 -7.09 1.76 16.10
CA ALA A 38 -6.41 0.73 15.33
C ALA A 38 -7.35 0.09 14.29
N GLN A 39 -8.62 -0.15 14.66
CA GLN A 39 -9.62 -0.68 13.73
C GLN A 39 -9.92 0.30 12.58
N ALA A 40 -9.92 1.61 12.84
CA ALA A 40 -10.07 2.61 11.79
C ALA A 40 -8.91 2.59 10.78
N TYR A 41 -7.67 2.42 11.26
CA TYR A 41 -6.50 2.25 10.38
C TYR A 41 -6.55 0.96 9.59
N ILE A 42 -6.92 -0.17 10.22
CA ILE A 42 -7.08 -1.46 9.53
C ILE A 42 -8.11 -1.33 8.41
N LYS A 43 -9.27 -0.72 8.71
CA LYS A 43 -10.31 -0.50 7.71
C LYS A 43 -9.80 0.37 6.55
N ALA A 44 -9.07 1.44 6.82
CA ALA A 44 -8.52 2.30 5.78
C ALA A 44 -7.51 1.56 4.88
N ILE A 45 -6.72 0.64 5.47
CA ILE A 45 -5.80 -0.23 4.71
C ILE A 45 -6.60 -1.19 3.82
N GLU A 46 -7.65 -1.82 4.34
CA GLU A 46 -8.53 -2.72 3.59
C GLU A 46 -9.23 -1.98 2.43
N ASP A 47 -9.73 -0.77 2.67
CA ASP A 47 -10.33 0.09 1.64
C ASP A 47 -9.31 0.42 0.53
N ALA A 48 -8.06 0.71 0.89
CA ALA A 48 -6.99 0.96 -0.08
C ALA A 48 -6.61 -0.30 -0.87
N GLN A 49 -6.56 -1.47 -0.22
CA GLN A 49 -6.32 -2.75 -0.90
C GLN A 49 -7.43 -3.07 -1.91
N MET A 50 -8.69 -2.80 -1.58
CA MET A 50 -9.81 -2.96 -2.51
C MET A 50 -9.68 -2.05 -3.74
N GLN A 51 -9.36 -0.77 -3.54
CA GLN A 51 -9.14 0.16 -4.66
C GLN A 51 -7.96 -0.28 -5.54
N LEU A 52 -6.88 -0.79 -4.95
CA LEU A 52 -5.74 -1.32 -5.71
C LEU A 52 -6.08 -2.59 -6.50
N ALA A 53 -7.03 -3.40 -6.03
CA ALA A 53 -7.51 -4.56 -6.78
C ALA A 53 -8.35 -4.14 -8.01
N GLU A 54 -9.05 -3.01 -7.95
CA GLU A 54 -9.74 -2.45 -9.12
C GLU A 54 -8.73 -1.97 -10.18
N VAL A 55 -7.64 -1.35 -9.74
CA VAL A 55 -6.54 -0.87 -10.61
C VAL A 55 -5.82 -2.02 -11.33
N ASP A 56 -5.83 -3.25 -10.81
CA ASP A 56 -5.18 -4.39 -11.47
C ASP A 56 -5.72 -4.69 -12.87
N LEU A 57 -7.02 -4.44 -13.08
CA LEU A 57 -7.62 -4.61 -14.40
C LEU A 57 -7.12 -3.54 -15.37
N ASP A 58 -6.94 -2.30 -14.90
CA ASP A 58 -6.40 -1.20 -15.70
C ASP A 58 -4.92 -1.39 -16.03
N ILE A 59 -4.15 -2.02 -15.12
CA ILE A 59 -2.74 -2.35 -15.37
C ILE A 59 -2.58 -3.30 -16.55
N LEU A 60 -3.49 -4.27 -16.73
CA LEU A 60 -3.44 -5.21 -17.85
C LEU A 60 -3.48 -4.49 -19.20
N ASP A 61 -4.18 -3.36 -19.29
CA ASP A 61 -4.20 -2.52 -20.49
C ASP A 61 -2.89 -1.74 -20.66
N LEU A 62 -2.24 -1.33 -19.57
CA LEU A 62 -0.97 -0.60 -19.59
C LEU A 62 0.22 -1.45 -20.04
N VAL A 63 0.20 -2.77 -19.83
CA VAL A 63 1.29 -3.67 -20.26
C VAL A 63 1.33 -3.82 -21.79
N ASN A 64 0.26 -3.46 -22.50
CA ASN A 64 0.22 -3.55 -23.95
C ASN A 64 0.96 -2.38 -24.60
N LYS A 65 1.89 -2.68 -25.52
CA LYS A 65 2.59 -1.66 -26.31
C LYS A 65 1.54 -0.82 -27.08
N PRO A 66 1.48 0.52 -26.88
CA PRO A 66 0.55 1.37 -27.59
C PRO A 66 0.71 1.25 -29.11
N LYS A 67 -0.39 1.18 -29.86
CA LYS A 67 -0.36 1.11 -31.32
C LYS A 67 -0.40 2.50 -31.93
N LEU A 68 0.71 3.24 -31.84
CA LEU A 68 0.80 4.64 -32.31
C LEU A 68 1.26 4.78 -33.78
N GLY A 69 1.18 3.69 -34.56
CA GLY A 69 1.63 3.64 -35.95
C GLY A 69 3.12 3.31 -36.11
N THR A 70 3.64 3.45 -37.33
CA THR A 70 5.01 3.04 -37.70
C THR A 70 5.98 4.20 -37.88
N SER A 71 5.53 5.44 -37.64
CA SER A 71 6.41 6.61 -37.66
C SER A 71 7.50 6.48 -36.58
N PRO A 72 8.68 7.12 -36.77
CA PRO A 72 9.72 7.15 -35.76
C PRO A 72 9.19 7.62 -34.38
N ASP A 73 8.45 8.72 -34.36
CA ASP A 73 7.87 9.28 -33.13
C ASP A 73 6.86 8.32 -32.47
N GLY A 74 6.02 7.66 -33.27
CA GLY A 74 5.05 6.69 -32.79
C GLY A 74 5.72 5.48 -32.13
N LYS A 75 6.84 5.00 -32.68
CA LYS A 75 7.64 3.92 -32.09
C LYS A 75 8.29 4.36 -30.78
N SER A 76 8.95 5.51 -30.77
CA SER A 76 9.62 6.04 -29.58
C SER A 76 8.65 6.29 -28.42
N LEU A 77 7.48 6.86 -28.69
CA LEU A 77 6.48 7.10 -27.64
C LEU A 77 5.87 5.79 -27.11
N SER A 78 5.69 4.80 -27.97
CA SER A 78 5.20 3.48 -27.55
C SER A 78 6.21 2.74 -26.67
N GLU A 79 7.50 2.89 -26.95
CA GLU A 79 8.59 2.33 -26.13
C GLU A 79 8.72 3.05 -24.79
N TYR A 80 8.64 4.39 -24.81
CA TYR A 80 8.65 5.19 -23.59
C TYR A 80 7.50 4.83 -22.64
N ASN A 81 6.28 4.64 -23.15
CA ASN A 81 5.14 4.24 -22.31
C ASN A 81 5.36 2.85 -21.69
N LEU A 82 5.89 1.89 -22.47
CA LEU A 82 6.19 0.55 -21.98
C LEU A 82 7.30 0.56 -20.92
N GLU A 83 8.30 1.42 -21.09
CA GLU A 83 9.38 1.62 -20.11
C GLU A 83 8.86 2.22 -18.80
N ASN A 84 7.92 3.18 -18.84
CA ASN A 84 7.31 3.71 -17.62
C ASN A 84 6.45 2.67 -16.87
N VAL A 85 5.80 1.77 -17.59
CA VAL A 85 4.97 0.71 -17.01
C VAL A 85 5.84 -0.36 -16.36
N ASN A 86 6.85 -0.85 -17.09
CA ASN A 86 7.72 -1.95 -16.64
C ASN A 86 8.88 -1.51 -15.74
N GLY A 87 9.30 -0.25 -15.87
CA GLY A 87 10.53 0.28 -15.28
C GLY A 87 11.67 0.32 -16.29
N GLY A 88 12.43 1.42 -16.24
CA GLY A 88 13.57 1.70 -17.11
C GLY A 88 14.88 1.75 -16.34
N ALA A 89 15.94 2.22 -17.01
CA ALA A 89 17.25 2.40 -16.38
C ALA A 89 17.18 3.49 -15.28
N GLY A 90 16.94 3.05 -14.04
CA GLY A 90 16.90 3.91 -12.85
C GLY A 90 15.50 4.35 -12.40
N THR A 91 14.41 3.87 -13.03
CA THR A 91 13.04 4.19 -12.64
C THR A 91 12.27 2.94 -12.23
N THR A 92 11.54 3.01 -11.13
CA THR A 92 10.59 1.96 -10.75
C THR A 92 9.36 2.07 -11.63
N GLY A 93 9.04 0.99 -12.34
CA GLY A 93 7.83 0.89 -13.14
C GLY A 93 6.56 0.95 -12.28
N ILE A 94 5.47 1.40 -12.89
CA ILE A 94 4.16 1.49 -12.22
C ILE A 94 3.75 0.13 -11.64
N ILE A 95 3.96 -0.97 -12.38
CA ILE A 95 3.62 -2.33 -11.92
C ILE A 95 4.33 -2.64 -10.61
N LYS A 96 5.67 -2.46 -10.59
CA LYS A 96 6.46 -2.74 -9.40
C LYS A 96 6.06 -1.84 -8.22
N ALA A 97 5.76 -0.56 -8.47
CA ALA A 97 5.33 0.36 -7.42
C ALA A 97 3.99 -0.07 -6.80
N ILE A 98 3.06 -0.59 -7.60
CA ILE A 98 1.77 -1.13 -7.13
C ILE A 98 1.98 -2.40 -6.30
N ASP A 99 2.80 -3.33 -6.79
CA ASP A 99 3.10 -4.57 -6.06
C ASP A 99 3.77 -4.29 -4.71
N ASP A 100 4.76 -3.39 -4.69
CA ASP A 100 5.44 -2.98 -3.46
C ASP A 100 4.48 -2.32 -2.47
N LEU A 101 3.54 -1.51 -2.96
CA LEU A 101 2.51 -0.88 -2.13
C LEU A 101 1.53 -1.91 -1.54
N LYS A 102 1.05 -2.86 -2.33
CA LYS A 102 0.17 -3.94 -1.85
C LYS A 102 0.82 -4.76 -0.75
N ALA A 103 2.09 -5.13 -0.94
CA ALA A 103 2.86 -5.85 0.06
C ALA A 103 2.98 -5.04 1.36
N ALA A 104 3.34 -3.76 1.27
CA ALA A 104 3.49 -2.91 2.45
C ALA A 104 2.16 -2.68 3.19
N LEU A 105 1.04 -2.52 2.47
CA LEU A 105 -0.30 -2.43 3.05
C LEU A 105 -0.65 -3.70 3.83
N GLU A 106 -0.42 -4.87 3.25
CA GLU A 106 -0.72 -6.15 3.91
C GLU A 106 0.14 -6.36 5.16
N GLU A 107 1.44 -6.08 5.08
CA GLU A 107 2.33 -6.17 6.23
C GLU A 107 1.92 -5.21 7.36
N ALA A 108 1.53 -3.97 7.03
CA ALA A 108 1.04 -3.00 7.99
C ALA A 108 -0.28 -3.46 8.64
N ARG A 109 -1.21 -4.03 7.86
CA ARG A 109 -2.47 -4.59 8.36
C ARG A 109 -2.22 -5.68 9.40
N LEU A 110 -1.36 -6.64 9.08
CA LEU A 110 -1.01 -7.76 9.95
C LEU A 110 -0.32 -7.30 11.24
N ALA A 111 0.61 -6.33 11.14
CA ALA A 111 1.28 -5.76 12.31
C ALA A 111 0.29 -5.03 13.23
N MET A 112 -0.64 -4.27 12.66
CA MET A 112 -1.70 -3.59 13.43
C MET A 112 -2.64 -4.58 14.12
N GLN A 113 -3.06 -5.65 13.44
CA GLN A 113 -3.88 -6.70 14.03
C GLN A 113 -3.18 -7.35 15.23
N LYS A 114 -1.91 -7.71 15.06
CA LYS A 114 -1.10 -8.29 16.14
C LYS A 114 -0.93 -7.33 17.32
N ALA A 115 -0.73 -6.04 17.05
CA ALA A 115 -0.61 -5.03 18.11
C ALA A 115 -1.90 -4.91 18.95
N VAL A 116 -3.07 -4.98 18.30
CA VAL A 116 -4.38 -4.98 18.99
C VAL A 116 -4.58 -6.24 19.82
N GLU A 117 -4.22 -7.41 19.29
CA GLU A 117 -4.30 -8.68 20.02
C GLU A 117 -3.43 -8.65 21.28
N ASN A 118 -2.17 -8.21 21.16
CA ASN A 118 -1.26 -8.07 22.30
C ASN A 118 -1.81 -7.12 23.36
N TYR A 119 -2.42 -6.00 22.96
CA TYR A 119 -3.02 -5.05 23.89
C TYR A 119 -4.18 -5.66 24.68
N ARG A 120 -5.06 -6.41 24.00
CA ARG A 120 -6.18 -7.13 24.64
C ARG A 120 -5.71 -8.18 25.65
N GLU A 121 -4.64 -8.92 25.34
CA GLU A 121 -4.08 -9.93 26.25
C GLU A 121 -3.46 -9.30 27.50
N ILE A 122 -2.74 -8.18 27.35
CA ILE A 122 -2.14 -7.45 28.47
C ILE A 122 -3.23 -6.82 29.37
N ASP A 123 -4.25 -6.19 28.79
CA ASP A 123 -5.32 -5.56 29.57
C ASP A 123 -6.19 -6.62 30.29
N GLY A 124 -6.49 -7.73 29.61
CA GLY A 124 -7.22 -8.86 30.21
C GLY A 124 -6.46 -9.55 31.35
N SER A 125 -5.13 -9.68 31.23
CA SER A 125 -4.29 -10.25 32.30
C SER A 125 -4.06 -9.29 33.47
N ALA A 126 -3.97 -7.98 33.20
CA ALA A 126 -3.92 -6.96 34.24
C ALA A 126 -5.23 -6.91 35.05
N ALA A 127 -6.40 -6.89 34.40
CA ALA A 127 -7.70 -6.87 35.06
C ALA A 127 -7.94 -8.08 35.98
N GLY A 128 -7.49 -9.29 35.57
CA GLY A 128 -7.58 -10.49 36.40
C GLY A 128 -6.66 -10.50 37.63
N THR A 129 -5.59 -9.69 37.61
CA THR A 129 -4.65 -9.58 38.74
C THR A 129 -5.17 -8.63 39.82
N TYR A 130 -5.91 -7.58 39.45
CA TYR A 130 -6.48 -6.62 40.41
C TYR A 130 -7.73 -7.12 41.13
N GLN A 131 -8.44 -8.15 40.63
CA GLN A 131 -9.60 -8.74 41.30
C GLN A 131 -9.26 -9.75 42.42
N ARG A 132 -7.96 -9.99 42.70
CA ARG A 132 -7.50 -11.01 43.66
C ARG A 132 -6.98 -10.47 45.00
N TYR A 133 -7.09 -9.16 45.25
CA TYR A 133 -6.74 -8.53 46.53
C TYR A 133 -7.94 -7.74 47.08
#